data_AF-A0A0C1RZU3-F1
#
_entry.id   AF-A0A0C1RZU3-F1
#
_cell.length_a   1.000
_cell.length_b   1.000
_cell.length_c   1.000
_cell.angle_alpha   90.00
_cell.angle_beta   90.00
_cell.angle_gamma   90.00
#
_symmetry.space_group_name_H-M   'P 1'
#
loop_
_entity.id
_entity.type
_entity.pdbx_description
1 polymer ?
#
loop_
_entity_poly.entity_id
_entity_poly.type
_entity_poly.pdbx_seq_one_letter_code
_entity_poly.pdbx_strand_id
1 'polypeptide(L)' 'MNFKIGLVVILVVLALIFVAQNIEVVTVSFLFWEMSMSRAVLIFFTLLIGFIIGWFLNSYLSYRKDKKESSDFKV' A
#
# COMPACT_ATOMS: atom_id res chain seq x y z
N MET A 1 34.63 0.33 13.46
CA MET A 1 33.21 0.25 13.87
C MET A 1 32.38 -0.04 12.63
N ASN A 2 31.65 -1.15 12.61
CA ASN A 2 31.05 -1.70 11.39
C ASN A 2 30.06 -0.70 10.79
N PHE A 3 30.37 -0.10 9.65
CA PHE A 3 29.55 0.91 8.95
C PHE A 3 28.08 0.45 8.78
N LYS A 4 27.88 -0.86 8.65
CA LYS A 4 26.57 -1.54 8.65
C LYS A 4 25.73 -1.22 9.89
N ILE A 5 26.32 -1.20 11.08
CA ILE A 5 25.63 -0.91 12.36
C ILE A 5 25.27 0.58 12.43
N GLY A 6 26.17 1.47 12.01
CA GLY A 6 25.89 2.90 11.94
C GLY A 6 24.72 3.22 11.00
N LEU A 7 24.69 2.58 9.84
CA LEU A 7 23.60 2.73 8.86
C LEU A 7 22.25 2.22 9.43
N VAL A 8 22.25 1.07 10.10
CA VAL A 8 21.04 0.55 10.76
C VAL A 8 20.54 1.49 11.86
N VAL A 9 21.43 2.03 12.69
CA VAL A 9 21.05 2.99 13.74
C VAL A 9 20.44 4.26 13.13
N ILE A 10 21.03 4.79 12.05
CA ILE A 10 20.49 5.94 11.33
C ILE A 10 19.09 5.64 10.78
N LEU A 11 18.89 4.47 10.17
CA LEU A 11 17.58 4.07 9.65
C LEU A 11 16.53 3.91 10.77
N VAL A 12 16.91 3.36 11.92
CA VAL A 12 16.00 3.24 13.07
C VAL A 12 15.61 4.62 13.59
N VAL A 13 16.56 5.54 13.73
CA VAL A 13 16.27 6.92 14.17
C VAL A 13 15.33 7.63 13.18
N LEU A 14 15.57 7.50 11.87
CA LEU A 14 14.70 8.05 10.84
C LEU A 14 13.29 7.44 10.88
N ALA A 15 13.18 6.13 11.08
CA ALA A 15 11.89 5.46 11.22
C ALA A 15 11.13 5.93 12.47
N LEU A 16 11.82 6.12 13.59
CA LEU A 16 11.22 6.66 14.83
C LEU A 16 10.73 8.09 14.64
N ILE A 17 11.51 8.94 13.95
CA ILE A 17 11.10 10.32 13.62
C ILE A 17 9.89 10.32 12.69
N PHE A 18 9.88 9.46 11.67
CA PHE A 18 8.75 9.31 10.76
C PHE A 18 7.49 8.91 11.52
N VAL A 19 7.57 7.91 12.41
CA VAL A 19 6.43 7.51 13.24
C VAL A 19 6.01 8.67 14.13
N ALA A 20 6.93 9.31 14.85
CA ALA A 20 6.63 10.40 15.78
C ALA A 20 5.97 11.61 15.10
N GLN A 21 6.43 11.98 13.90
CA GLN A 21 5.80 13.04 13.10
C GLN A 21 4.41 12.65 12.57
N ASN A 22 4.18 11.36 12.33
CA ASN A 22 2.92 10.85 11.81
C ASN A 22 2.01 10.22 12.89
N ILE A 23 2.32 10.43 14.18
CA ILE A 23 1.49 10.01 15.33
C ILE A 23 0.16 10.78 15.37
N GLU A 24 0.06 11.90 14.66
CA GLU A 24 -1.14 12.74 14.66
C GLU A 24 -2.36 11.91 14.22
N VAL A 25 -3.22 11.65 15.20
CA VAL A 25 -4.42 10.83 15.04
C VAL A 25 -5.41 11.62 14.21
N VAL A 26 -5.83 11.04 13.09
CA VAL A 26 -6.87 11.61 12.24
C VAL A 26 -8.11 10.77 12.39
N THR A 27 -9.21 11.46 12.64
CA THR A 27 -10.54 10.89 12.66
C THR A 27 -11.10 10.93 11.25
N VAL A 28 -11.46 9.76 10.73
CA VAL A 28 -12.17 9.60 9.46
C VAL A 28 -13.62 9.26 9.76
N SER A 29 -14.53 10.13 9.32
CA SER A 29 -15.97 9.88 9.32
C SER A 29 -16.40 9.34 7.96
N PHE A 30 -16.87 8.09 7.90
CA PHE A 30 -17.40 7.45 6.70
C PHE A 30 -18.86 7.03 6.90
N LEU A 31 -19.79 7.77 6.30
CA LEU A 31 -21.24 7.63 6.50
C LEU A 31 -21.63 7.63 8.00
N PHE A 32 -21.84 6.45 8.59
CA PHE A 32 -22.23 6.26 10.00
C PHE A 32 -21.08 5.75 10.88
N TRP A 33 -19.88 5.59 10.32
CA TRP A 33 -18.70 5.08 11.01
C TRP A 33 -17.71 6.20 11.25
N GLU A 34 -17.16 6.22 12.46
CA GLU A 34 -16.07 7.11 12.85
C GLU A 34 -14.90 6.24 13.30
N MET A 35 -13.74 6.45 12.69
CA MET A 35 -12.53 5.70 13.00
C MET A 35 -11.38 6.66 13.21
N SER A 36 -10.74 6.57 14.39
CA SER A 36 -9.55 7.34 14.71
C SER A 36 -8.31 6.46 14.59
N MET A 37 -7.40 6.83 13.70
CA MET A 37 -6.12 6.13 13.53
C MET A 37 -5.00 7.13 13.19
N SER A 38 -3.75 6.72 13.32
CA SER A 38 -2.64 7.59 12.92
C SER A 38 -2.65 7.83 11.41
N ARG A 39 -2.23 9.03 11.01
CA ARG A 39 -2.17 9.45 9.60
C ARG A 39 -1.37 8.48 8.74
N ALA A 40 -0.24 7.98 9.25
CA ALA A 40 0.58 7.00 8.54
C ALA A 40 -0.16 5.68 8.27
N VAL A 41 -0.92 5.18 9.24
CA VAL A 41 -1.68 3.93 9.10
C VAL A 41 -2.76 4.09 8.05
N LEU A 42 -3.46 5.23 8.05
CA LEU A 42 -4.46 5.58 7.04
C LEU A 42 -3.87 5.55 5.62
N ILE A 43 -2.75 6.25 5.41
CA ILE A 43 -2.08 6.35 4.10
C ILE A 43 -1.60 4.96 3.65
N PHE A 44 -1.00 4.19 4.56
CA PHE A 44 -0.51 2.85 4.27
C PHE A 44 -1.64 1.92 3.79
N PHE A 45 -2.75 1.85 4.52
CA PHE A 45 -3.88 0.99 4.12
C PHE A 45 -4.55 1.47 2.84
N THR A 46 -4.69 2.78 2.65
CA THR A 46 -5.25 3.35 1.40
C THR A 46 -4.42 2.93 0.19
N LEU A 47 -3.10 3.03 0.29
CA LEU A 47 -2.18 2.63 -0.78
C LEU A 47 -2.19 1.12 -0.99
N LEU A 48 -2.22 0.33 0.08
CA LEU A 48 -2.29 -1.13 0.01
C LEU A 48 -3.57 -1.60 -0.68
N ILE A 49 -4.72 -1.03 -0.33
CA ILE A 49 -6.01 -1.35 -0.96
C ILE A 49 -5.98 -0.97 -2.44
N GLY A 50 -5.50 0.23 -2.78
CA GLY A 50 -5.38 0.67 -4.17
C GLY A 50 -4.46 -0.23 -5.00
N PHE A 51 -3.32 -0.65 -4.44
CA PHE A 51 -2.38 -1.58 -5.07
C PHE A 51 -3.01 -2.95 -5.32
N ILE A 52 -3.68 -3.52 -4.32
CA ILE A 52 -4.39 -4.80 -4.44
C ILE A 52 -5.45 -4.71 -5.54
N ILE A 53 -6.31 -3.68 -5.52
CA ILE A 53 -7.34 -3.49 -6.55
C ILE A 53 -6.72 -3.38 -7.94
N GLY A 54 -5.67 -2.58 -8.10
CA GLY A 54 -4.96 -2.43 -9.38
C GLY A 54 -4.36 -3.74 -9.87
N TRP A 55 -3.74 -4.52 -8.98
CA TRP A 55 -3.17 -5.82 -9.30
C TRP A 55 -4.22 -6.84 -9.75
N PHE A 56 -5.32 -6.94 -8.99
CA PHE A 56 -6.45 -7.82 -9.34
C PHE A 56 -7.11 -7.40 -10.65
N LEU A 57 -7.28 -6.10 -10.89
CA LEU A 57 -7.86 -5.59 -12.13
C LEU A 57 -6.96 -5.91 -13.34
N ASN A 58 -5.66 -5.69 -13.21
CA ASN A 58 -4.70 -6.04 -14.27
C ASN A 58 -4.69 -7.55 -14.57
N SER A 59 -4.70 -8.38 -13.52
CA SER A 59 -4.80 -9.83 -13.67
C SER A 59 -6.08 -10.26 -14.40
N TYR A 60 -7.23 -9.68 -14.04
CA TYR A 60 -8.50 -9.97 -14.70
C TYR A 60 -8.53 -9.53 -16.17
N LEU A 61 -7.98 -8.35 -16.48
CA LEU A 61 -7.88 -7.83 -17.84
C LEU A 61 -6.92 -8.66 -18.70
N SER A 62 -5.78 -9.09 -18.15
CA SER A 62 -4.84 -9.97 -18.85
C SER A 62 -5.46 -11.34 -19.15
N TYR A 63 -6.16 -11.93 -18.18
CA TYR A 63 -6.88 -13.19 -18.37
C TYR A 63 -7.95 -13.11 -19.48
N ARG A 64 -8.62 -11.97 -19.63
CA ARG A 64 -9.57 -11.74 -20.72
C ARG A 64 -8.91 -11.60 -22.10
N LYS A 65 -7.68 -11.11 -22.18
CA LYS A 65 -6.93 -11.02 -23.44
C LYS A 65 -6.54 -12.40 -23.96
N ASP A 66 -5.99 -13.26 -23.10
CA ASP A 66 -5.54 -14.61 -23.48
C ASP A 66 -6.71 -15.50 -23.98
N LYS A 67 -7.91 -15.31 -23.41
CA LYS A 67 -9.11 -16.03 -23.85
C LYS A 67 -9.62 -15.57 -25.22
N LYS A 68 -9.38 -14.33 -25.62
CA LYS A 68 -9.77 -13.80 -26.94
C LYS A 68 -8.82 -14.26 -28.05
N GLU A 69 -7.53 -14.33 -27.76
CA GLU A 69 -6.51 -14.76 -28.73
C GLU A 69 -6.61 -16.26 -29.06
N SER A 70 -6.90 -17.09 -28.06
CA SER A 70 -7.13 -18.54 -28.25
C SER A 70 -8.43 -18.90 -28.98
N SER A 71 -9.43 -18.01 -29.01
CA SER A 71 -10.65 -18.19 -29.82
C SER A 71 -10.47 -17.78 -31.27
N ASP A 72 -9.58 -16.82 -31.56
CA ASP A 72 -9.31 -16.33 -32.92
C ASP A 72 -8.41 -17.30 -33.70
N PHE A 73 -7.45 -17.94 -33.03
CA PHE A 73 -6.59 -18.98 -33.63
C PHE A 73 -7.34 -20.30 -33.98
N LYS A 74 -8.56 -20.49 -33.49
CA LYS A 74 -9.39 -21.69 -33.73
C LYS A 74 -10.41 -21.52 -34.87
N VAL A 75 -10.45 -20.38 -35.54
CA VAL A 75 -11.30 -20.09 -36.71
C VAL A 75 -10.44 -20.11 -37.98
#